data_AF-U2J4U1-F1
#
_entry.id   AF-U2J4U1-F1
#
_cell.length_a   1.000
_cell.length_b   1.000
_cell.length_c   1.000
_cell.angle_alpha   90.00
_cell.angle_beta   90.00
_cell.angle_gamma   90.00
#
_symmetry.space_group_name_H-M   'P 1'
#
loop_
_entity.id
_entity.type
_entity.pdbx_description
1 polymer ?
#
loop_
_entity_poly.entity_id
_entity_poly.type
_entity_poly.pdbx_seq_one_letter_code
_entity_poly.pdbx_strand_id
1 'polypeptide(L)'
;MGNFSKANYIKTIRITYSSAKPAKPIAKVKSIKELKALESGSYATLSFTDGNNGSMARVLHVYGTGDTQEAYIRDNTGAVCFYGIKPNIPFACNQHLAGQITGEYVLENGVPHFKAISGKTNTAYLIIAAPVTEKEVQPKEIEATEYTNSIADWVLLKNLSITNEQLTTQEGIVINNRFNSTASKDKYTKPYNGAIIDLAGIAIPNGAKHEINPMYQNGQRAVVFVIDDEKGFVSPQNDIIDAAVRLKRTLSATHWNTFSIPFDIEDNYLKGVEIAKFTGNVEGSTMIFENEQNRIEAGIPYIVKWDIENPTFEGVKLKATEAQTIKSDDGQFCFVATYKPTKLALNKTERFLAKNGNLYYPSSSDNKANLLKGLRAFYRVPATTGAKIAFFGETTGINNREVFSTPTQNKVYNLNGQYMGNSINNLPKGIYIANGHKLIIN
;
A
#
# COMPACT_ATOMS: atom_id res chain seq x y z
N MET A 1 -45.18 -52.45 8.73
CA MET A 1 -44.04 -51.69 9.29
C MET A 1 -44.26 -50.21 8.99
N GLY A 2 -44.04 -49.32 9.97
CA GLY A 2 -44.07 -47.87 9.77
C GLY A 2 -44.32 -47.07 11.04
N ASN A 3 -43.49 -47.26 12.07
CA ASN A 3 -43.48 -46.41 13.27
C ASN A 3 -42.98 -45.01 12.89
N PHE A 4 -43.79 -43.97 13.09
CA PHE A 4 -43.34 -42.58 13.06
C PHE A 4 -42.94 -42.15 14.47
N SER A 5 -41.64 -41.96 14.71
CA SER A 5 -41.13 -41.37 15.95
C SER A 5 -41.43 -39.87 15.96
N LYS A 6 -42.31 -39.40 16.85
CA LYS A 6 -42.44 -37.98 17.16
C LYS A 6 -41.19 -37.51 17.90
N ALA A 7 -40.43 -36.59 17.30
CA ALA A 7 -39.39 -35.87 18.00
C ALA A 7 -40.02 -34.85 18.97
N ASN A 8 -39.66 -34.93 20.25
CA ASN A 8 -40.06 -33.94 21.26
C ASN A 8 -38.98 -32.86 21.33
N TYR A 9 -39.33 -31.61 21.00
CA TYR A 9 -38.44 -30.46 21.12
C TYR A 9 -38.64 -29.78 22.48
N ILE A 10 -37.66 -29.89 23.37
CA ILE A 10 -37.66 -29.17 24.66
C ILE A 10 -37.43 -27.68 24.37
N LYS A 11 -38.44 -26.83 24.59
CA LYS A 11 -38.32 -25.37 24.38
C LYS A 11 -37.62 -24.64 25.52
N THR A 12 -37.73 -25.13 26.74
CA THR A 12 -37.12 -24.47 27.92
C THR A 12 -36.98 -25.46 29.07
N ILE A 13 -35.82 -25.48 29.72
CA ILE A 13 -35.62 -26.16 31.00
C ILE A 13 -35.61 -25.08 32.07
N ARG A 14 -36.51 -25.16 33.05
CA ARG A 14 -36.48 -24.31 34.25
C ARG A 14 -35.89 -25.12 35.40
N ILE A 15 -34.77 -24.67 35.92
CA ILE A 15 -34.14 -25.23 37.13
C ILE A 15 -34.54 -24.34 38.30
N THR A 16 -35.33 -24.89 39.22
CA THR A 16 -35.74 -24.22 40.46
C THR A 16 -34.84 -24.72 41.59
N TYR A 17 -34.06 -23.84 42.20
CA TYR A 17 -33.22 -24.17 43.34
C TYR A 17 -34.05 -24.10 44.63
N SER A 18 -33.91 -25.09 45.52
CA SER A 18 -34.57 -25.14 46.84
C SER A 18 -33.96 -24.18 47.88
N SER A 19 -32.86 -23.52 47.53
CA SER A 19 -32.14 -22.53 48.33
C SER A 19 -31.60 -21.41 47.43
N ALA A 20 -31.15 -20.29 48.02
CA ALA A 20 -30.48 -19.23 47.26
C ALA A 20 -29.36 -19.83 46.40
N LYS A 21 -29.35 -19.52 45.10
CA LYS A 21 -28.36 -20.03 44.16
C LYS A 21 -26.96 -19.77 44.73
N PRO A 22 -26.08 -20.79 44.84
CA PRO A 22 -24.73 -20.58 45.35
C PRO A 22 -24.05 -19.48 44.54
N ALA A 23 -23.41 -18.54 45.23
CA ALA A 23 -22.73 -17.43 44.59
C ALA A 23 -21.67 -17.99 43.63
N LYS A 24 -21.72 -17.58 42.35
CA LYS A 24 -20.67 -17.93 41.38
C LYS A 24 -19.32 -17.48 41.96
N PRO A 25 -18.30 -18.36 42.04
CA PRO A 25 -16.97 -17.97 42.47
C PRO A 25 -16.40 -16.92 41.51
N ILE A 26 -15.58 -16.00 42.04
CA ILE A 26 -14.91 -14.96 41.26
C ILE A 26 -13.45 -15.39 41.07
N ALA A 27 -13.09 -15.72 39.83
CA ALA A 27 -11.71 -16.03 39.46
C ALA A 27 -10.81 -14.78 39.58
N LYS A 28 -9.52 -14.96 39.81
CA LYS A 28 -8.53 -13.87 39.75
C LYS A 28 -7.61 -14.14 38.57
N VAL A 29 -7.56 -13.20 37.62
CA VAL A 29 -6.75 -13.31 36.40
C VAL A 29 -5.87 -12.06 36.26
N LYS A 30 -4.65 -12.23 35.77
CA LYS A 30 -3.62 -11.19 35.67
C LYS A 30 -3.33 -10.74 34.24
N SER A 31 -4.06 -11.28 33.27
CA SER A 31 -3.92 -10.95 31.85
C SER A 31 -5.21 -11.23 31.08
N ILE A 32 -5.37 -10.60 29.93
CA ILE A 32 -6.48 -10.86 29.02
C ILE A 32 -6.42 -12.29 28.47
N LYS A 33 -5.23 -12.86 28.27
CA LYS A 33 -5.09 -14.29 27.91
C LYS A 33 -5.65 -15.22 28.98
N GLU A 34 -5.34 -14.98 30.25
CA GLU A 34 -5.93 -15.76 31.36
C GLU A 34 -7.45 -15.56 31.44
N LEU A 35 -7.94 -14.34 31.21
CA LEU A 35 -9.38 -14.07 31.14
C LEU A 35 -10.05 -14.88 30.01
N LYS A 36 -9.46 -14.87 28.81
CA LYS A 36 -9.97 -15.58 27.63
C LYS A 36 -9.94 -17.11 27.78
N ALA A 37 -9.15 -17.64 28.72
CA ALA A 37 -9.10 -19.06 29.05
C ALA A 37 -10.25 -19.51 29.98
N LEU A 38 -11.01 -18.58 30.57
CA LEU A 38 -12.18 -18.91 31.39
C LEU A 38 -13.35 -19.38 30.52
N GLU A 39 -14.24 -20.19 31.11
CA GLU A 39 -15.51 -20.52 30.49
C GLU A 39 -16.39 -19.27 30.35
N SER A 40 -17.09 -19.12 29.22
CA SER A 40 -18.06 -18.04 29.01
C SER A 40 -19.13 -18.06 30.10
N GLY A 41 -19.42 -16.90 30.70
CA GLY A 41 -20.29 -16.74 31.87
C GLY A 41 -19.55 -16.79 33.22
N SER A 42 -18.23 -16.93 33.22
CA SER A 42 -17.41 -16.87 34.44
C SER A 42 -17.30 -15.46 35.00
N TYR A 43 -17.30 -15.32 36.33
CA TYR A 43 -17.00 -14.05 36.99
C TYR A 43 -15.50 -13.99 37.28
N ALA A 44 -14.87 -12.87 36.98
CA ALA A 44 -13.44 -12.68 37.20
C ALA A 44 -13.12 -11.28 37.69
N THR A 45 -12.08 -11.18 38.51
CA THR A 45 -11.35 -9.94 38.76
C THR A 45 -10.12 -9.96 37.86
N LEU A 46 -10.12 -9.09 36.85
CA LEU A 46 -9.00 -8.85 35.96
C LEU A 46 -8.09 -7.80 36.57
N SER A 47 -6.80 -8.11 36.67
CA SER A 47 -5.77 -7.21 37.20
C SER A 47 -4.82 -6.78 36.09
N PHE A 48 -4.67 -5.47 35.92
CA PHE A 48 -3.69 -4.85 35.04
C PHE A 48 -2.53 -4.30 35.88
N THR A 49 -1.30 -4.63 35.48
CA THR A 49 -0.06 -4.11 36.07
C THR A 49 0.55 -3.04 35.18
N ASP A 50 1.17 -2.04 35.83
CA ASP A 50 1.87 -0.92 35.20
C ASP A 50 3.37 -1.25 34.96
N GLY A 51 4.01 -0.49 34.07
CA GLY A 51 5.44 -0.56 33.75
C GLY A 51 5.79 -1.41 32.52
N ASN A 52 7.05 -1.28 32.06
CA ASN A 52 7.59 -1.93 30.85
C ASN A 52 7.51 -3.47 30.83
N ASN A 53 7.31 -4.09 32.00
CA ASN A 53 7.13 -5.53 32.17
C ASN A 53 5.71 -5.90 32.67
N GLY A 54 4.82 -4.91 32.77
CA GLY A 54 3.43 -5.09 33.17
C GLY A 54 2.52 -5.46 32.00
N SER A 55 1.21 -5.53 32.27
CA SER A 55 0.20 -5.76 31.23
C SER A 55 0.18 -4.66 30.15
N MET A 56 0.58 -3.44 30.52
CA MET A 56 0.60 -2.25 29.65
C MET A 56 -0.73 -2.04 28.92
N ALA A 57 -1.86 -2.24 29.61
CA ALA A 57 -3.16 -2.25 28.96
C ALA A 57 -3.52 -0.88 28.40
N ARG A 58 -3.89 -0.82 27.13
CA ARG A 58 -4.26 0.41 26.41
C ARG A 58 -5.67 0.29 25.85
N VAL A 59 -6.42 1.38 25.95
CA VAL A 59 -7.69 1.54 25.23
C VAL A 59 -7.39 1.77 23.74
N LEU A 60 -7.86 0.87 22.90
CA LEU A 60 -7.71 0.92 21.44
C LEU A 60 -8.76 1.83 20.80
N HIS A 61 -10.03 1.62 21.16
CA HIS A 61 -11.16 2.33 20.58
C HIS A 61 -12.34 2.33 21.55
N VAL A 62 -13.17 3.37 21.47
CA VAL A 62 -14.39 3.49 22.27
C VAL A 62 -15.54 3.81 21.33
N TYR A 63 -16.61 3.03 21.42
CA TYR A 63 -17.81 3.18 20.60
C TYR A 63 -19.07 3.13 21.48
N GLY A 64 -20.06 3.96 21.16
CA GLY A 64 -21.27 4.11 21.97
C GLY A 64 -21.06 4.86 23.30
N THR A 65 -22.09 4.89 24.13
CA THR A 65 -22.10 5.63 25.41
C THR A 65 -22.95 4.91 26.45
N GLY A 66 -22.64 5.11 27.75
CA GLY A 66 -23.44 4.58 28.85
C GLY A 66 -23.53 3.05 28.82
N ASP A 67 -24.74 2.52 28.93
CA ASP A 67 -25.01 1.07 29.10
C ASP A 67 -24.63 0.22 27.87
N THR A 68 -24.43 0.86 26.72
CA THR A 68 -24.01 0.20 25.47
C THR A 68 -22.62 0.64 25.03
N GLN A 69 -21.85 1.30 25.91
CA GLN A 69 -20.46 1.66 25.60
C GLN A 69 -19.63 0.39 25.44
N GLU A 70 -18.88 0.35 24.35
CA GLU A 70 -17.86 -0.63 24.03
C GLU A 70 -16.50 0.05 24.15
N ALA A 71 -15.61 -0.49 24.98
CA ALA A 71 -14.21 -0.06 25.05
C ALA A 71 -13.31 -1.26 24.73
N TYR A 72 -12.64 -1.20 23.59
CA TYR A 72 -11.70 -2.23 23.14
C TYR A 72 -10.36 -2.00 23.81
N ILE A 73 -9.86 -3.01 24.53
CA ILE A 73 -8.65 -2.91 25.35
C ILE A 73 -7.70 -4.02 24.92
N ARG A 74 -6.41 -3.66 24.76
CA ARG A 74 -5.32 -4.61 24.54
C ARG A 74 -4.33 -4.53 25.68
N ASP A 75 -3.90 -5.68 26.17
CA ASP A 75 -2.69 -5.85 26.96
C ASP A 75 -1.64 -6.63 26.13
N ASN A 76 -0.45 -6.86 26.68
CA ASN A 76 0.60 -7.60 25.97
C ASN A 76 0.26 -9.09 25.65
N THR A 77 -0.86 -9.62 26.16
CA THR A 77 -1.29 -11.01 25.98
C THR A 77 -2.51 -11.18 25.07
N GLY A 78 -3.30 -10.12 24.84
CA GLY A 78 -4.47 -10.17 23.96
C GLY A 78 -5.39 -8.97 24.10
N ALA A 79 -6.58 -9.06 23.48
CA ALA A 79 -7.60 -8.01 23.51
C ALA A 79 -8.97 -8.51 23.95
N VAL A 80 -9.76 -7.59 24.53
CA VAL A 80 -11.11 -7.81 25.05
C VAL A 80 -11.96 -6.55 24.88
N CYS A 81 -13.27 -6.70 24.69
CA CYS A 81 -14.22 -5.60 24.68
C CYS A 81 -14.86 -5.44 26.07
N PHE A 82 -14.61 -4.32 26.74
CA PHE A 82 -15.39 -3.94 27.93
C PHE A 82 -16.74 -3.40 27.46
N TYR A 83 -17.82 -3.96 27.99
CA TYR A 83 -19.17 -3.64 27.53
C TYR A 83 -20.08 -3.21 28.68
N GLY A 84 -20.65 -2.02 28.57
CA GLY A 84 -21.64 -1.49 29.52
C GLY A 84 -21.13 -1.42 30.96
N ILE A 85 -19.88 -0.99 31.15
CA ILE A 85 -19.25 -0.91 32.48
C ILE A 85 -19.99 0.11 33.36
N LYS A 86 -20.32 -0.28 34.60
CA LYS A 86 -21.00 0.57 35.59
C LYS A 86 -20.26 0.61 36.93
N PRO A 87 -20.14 1.78 37.59
CA PRO A 87 -20.45 3.13 37.08
C PRO A 87 -19.72 3.45 35.76
N ASN A 88 -20.34 4.28 34.90
CA ASN A 88 -19.81 4.54 33.55
C ASN A 88 -18.40 5.14 33.63
N ILE A 89 -17.51 4.64 32.77
CA ILE A 89 -16.14 5.13 32.66
C ILE A 89 -16.02 5.93 31.35
N PRO A 90 -15.50 7.16 31.38
CA PRO A 90 -15.23 7.93 30.17
C PRO A 90 -13.92 7.47 29.53
N PHE A 91 -13.89 6.22 29.04
CA PHE A 91 -12.72 5.71 28.31
C PHE A 91 -12.43 6.60 27.10
N ALA A 92 -11.15 6.80 26.81
CA ALA A 92 -10.66 7.46 25.62
C ALA A 92 -9.51 6.63 25.03
N CYS A 93 -9.36 6.68 23.70
CA CYS A 93 -8.26 5.99 23.03
C CYS A 93 -6.91 6.42 23.63
N ASN A 94 -5.95 5.50 23.61
CA ASN A 94 -4.60 5.63 24.13
C ASN A 94 -4.48 5.80 25.65
N GLN A 95 -5.57 5.80 26.42
CA GLN A 95 -5.46 5.78 27.87
C GLN A 95 -4.79 4.49 28.36
N HIS A 96 -3.95 4.62 29.39
CA HIS A 96 -3.36 3.49 30.09
C HIS A 96 -4.31 3.01 31.19
N LEU A 97 -4.45 1.69 31.32
CA LEU A 97 -5.26 1.04 32.34
C LEU A 97 -4.38 0.23 33.28
N ALA A 98 -4.55 0.45 34.59
CA ALA A 98 -3.89 -0.30 35.64
C ALA A 98 -4.90 -0.61 36.78
N GLY A 99 -4.53 -1.48 37.71
CA GLY A 99 -5.37 -1.82 38.85
C GLY A 99 -6.30 -3.01 38.57
N GLN A 100 -7.51 -3.01 39.12
CA GLN A 100 -8.39 -4.18 39.08
C GLN A 100 -9.83 -3.82 38.73
N ILE A 101 -10.50 -4.71 37.99
CA ILE A 101 -11.92 -4.63 37.70
C ILE A 101 -12.57 -6.01 37.75
N THR A 102 -13.74 -6.10 38.39
CA THR A 102 -14.54 -7.33 38.46
C THR A 102 -15.69 -7.28 37.46
N GLY A 103 -15.90 -8.37 36.72
CA GLY A 103 -16.90 -8.45 35.67
C GLY A 103 -17.18 -9.90 35.26
N GLU A 104 -18.14 -10.06 34.34
CA GLU A 104 -18.46 -11.35 33.73
C GLU A 104 -17.77 -11.43 32.37
N TYR A 105 -16.95 -12.47 32.19
CA TYR A 105 -16.42 -12.81 30.88
C TYR A 105 -17.51 -13.52 30.07
N VAL A 106 -17.84 -13.00 28.90
CA VAL A 106 -18.84 -13.59 28.00
C VAL A 106 -18.30 -13.62 26.59
N LEU A 107 -18.29 -14.79 25.97
CA LEU A 107 -18.10 -14.92 24.54
C LEU A 107 -19.47 -14.77 23.85
N GLU A 108 -19.76 -13.57 23.33
CA GLU A 108 -21.03 -13.26 22.69
C GLU A 108 -20.79 -13.06 21.19
N ASN A 109 -21.46 -13.89 20.37
CA ASN A 109 -21.21 -13.97 18.93
C ASN A 109 -19.73 -14.19 18.57
N GLY A 110 -18.93 -14.76 19.47
CA GLY A 110 -17.49 -14.95 19.31
C GLY A 110 -16.62 -13.77 19.76
N VAL A 111 -17.20 -12.63 20.13
CA VAL A 111 -16.45 -11.48 20.68
C VAL A 111 -16.24 -11.71 22.19
N PRO A 112 -14.99 -11.63 22.68
CA PRO A 112 -14.70 -11.70 24.11
C PRO A 112 -15.13 -10.38 24.77
N HIS A 113 -16.24 -10.43 25.50
CA HIS A 113 -16.74 -9.31 26.29
C HIS A 113 -16.39 -9.48 27.76
N PHE A 114 -16.13 -8.34 28.41
CA PHE A 114 -16.08 -8.24 29.86
C PHE A 114 -17.18 -7.27 30.31
N LYS A 115 -18.22 -7.81 30.92
CA LYS A 115 -19.48 -7.09 31.22
C LYS A 115 -19.59 -6.74 32.69
N ALA A 116 -20.28 -5.63 32.98
CA ALA A 116 -20.61 -5.29 34.35
C ALA A 116 -21.53 -6.33 35.01
N ILE A 117 -21.28 -6.61 36.28
CA ILE A 117 -22.14 -7.40 37.15
C ILE A 117 -22.77 -6.45 38.16
N SER A 118 -24.10 -6.42 38.19
CA SER A 118 -24.87 -5.60 39.14
C SER A 118 -24.42 -5.84 40.59
N GLY A 119 -24.09 -4.77 41.30
CA GLY A 119 -23.64 -4.80 42.70
C GLY A 119 -22.26 -5.41 42.95
N LYS A 120 -21.51 -5.81 41.91
CA LYS A 120 -20.17 -6.42 42.06
C LYS A 120 -19.07 -5.74 41.27
N THR A 121 -19.38 -5.19 40.09
CA THR A 121 -18.39 -4.43 39.33
C THR A 121 -18.09 -3.14 40.08
N ASN A 122 -16.82 -2.97 40.45
CA ASN A 122 -16.30 -1.75 41.06
C ASN A 122 -15.21 -1.18 40.14
N THR A 123 -15.39 0.07 39.74
CA THR A 123 -14.46 0.80 38.87
C THR A 123 -13.45 1.63 39.66
N ALA A 124 -13.63 1.81 40.98
CA ALA A 124 -12.75 2.62 41.82
C ALA A 124 -11.32 2.05 41.95
N TYR A 125 -11.14 0.76 41.66
CA TYR A 125 -9.83 0.10 41.64
C TYR A 125 -9.19 0.09 40.25
N LEU A 126 -9.88 0.58 39.21
CA LEU A 126 -9.33 0.73 37.87
C LEU A 126 -8.75 2.14 37.75
N ILE A 127 -7.44 2.20 37.53
CA ILE A 127 -6.69 3.44 37.35
C ILE A 127 -6.61 3.72 35.86
N ILE A 128 -6.93 4.96 35.47
CA ILE A 128 -6.92 5.43 34.08
C ILE A 128 -6.04 6.66 34.02
N ALA A 129 -5.00 6.63 33.20
CA ALA A 129 -4.02 7.72 33.12
C ALA A 129 -3.96 8.36 31.72
N ALA A 130 -3.89 9.70 31.72
CA ALA A 130 -3.47 10.56 30.61
C ALA A 130 -2.75 11.80 31.20
N PRO A 131 -1.68 12.32 30.58
CA PRO A 131 -1.01 11.86 29.35
C PRO A 131 -0.05 10.69 29.59
N VAL A 132 0.11 9.85 28.57
CA VAL A 132 1.18 8.85 28.49
C VAL A 132 2.38 9.46 27.76
N THR A 133 3.59 9.21 28.23
CA THR A 133 4.83 9.61 27.53
C THR A 133 5.23 8.61 26.44
N GLU A 134 4.61 7.43 26.50
CA GLU A 134 4.80 6.32 25.58
C GLU A 134 4.18 6.62 24.22
N LYS A 135 4.76 5.99 23.19
CA LYS A 135 4.19 6.04 21.85
C LYS A 135 2.73 5.59 21.85
N GLU A 136 1.95 6.23 20.99
CA GLU A 136 0.56 5.85 20.72
C GLU A 136 0.46 4.39 20.31
N VAL A 137 -0.59 3.69 20.76
CA VAL A 137 -0.80 2.30 20.37
C VAL A 137 -0.96 2.22 18.84
N GLN A 138 -0.38 1.19 18.24
CA GLN A 138 -0.44 0.94 16.80
C GLN A 138 -1.23 -0.33 16.51
N PRO A 139 -1.81 -0.48 15.31
CA PRO A 139 -2.43 -1.73 14.92
C PRO A 139 -1.39 -2.86 14.93
N LYS A 140 -1.83 -4.07 15.28
CA LYS A 140 -1.02 -5.27 15.20
C LYS A 140 -1.11 -5.82 13.78
N GLU A 141 0.01 -5.84 13.06
CA GLU A 141 0.07 -6.52 11.77
C GLU A 141 -0.12 -8.03 11.97
N ILE A 142 -1.03 -8.61 11.19
CA ILE A 142 -1.37 -10.04 11.25
C ILE A 142 -1.54 -10.61 9.85
N GLU A 143 -1.41 -11.94 9.75
CA GLU A 143 -1.87 -12.70 8.59
C GLU A 143 -3.33 -13.15 8.75
N ALA A 144 -4.01 -13.46 7.64
CA ALA A 144 -5.40 -13.92 7.67
C ALA A 144 -5.60 -15.20 8.51
N THR A 145 -4.58 -16.05 8.62
CA THR A 145 -4.58 -17.26 9.45
C THR A 145 -4.52 -16.98 10.95
N GLU A 146 -4.07 -15.79 11.36
CA GLU A 146 -3.95 -15.36 12.76
C GLU A 146 -5.18 -14.60 13.25
N TYR A 147 -6.17 -14.39 12.37
CA TYR A 147 -7.34 -13.56 12.61
C TYR A 147 -8.08 -13.93 13.89
N THR A 148 -8.37 -15.22 14.10
CA THR A 148 -9.12 -15.73 15.25
C THR A 148 -8.43 -15.41 16.59
N ASN A 149 -7.10 -15.34 16.61
CA ASN A 149 -6.35 -15.00 17.81
C ASN A 149 -6.44 -13.51 18.16
N SER A 150 -6.82 -12.69 17.18
CA SER A 150 -6.81 -11.23 17.24
C SER A 150 -8.21 -10.62 17.33
N ILE A 151 -9.24 -11.43 17.62
CA ILE A 151 -10.59 -10.92 17.86
C ILE A 151 -10.61 -9.91 19.02
N ALA A 152 -11.39 -8.84 18.84
CA ALA A 152 -11.49 -7.63 19.64
C ALA A 152 -10.24 -6.73 19.58
N ASP A 153 -9.27 -7.07 18.74
CA ASP A 153 -8.02 -6.34 18.65
C ASP A 153 -7.96 -5.39 17.45
N TRP A 154 -7.16 -4.33 17.53
CA TRP A 154 -6.89 -3.41 16.42
C TRP A 154 -5.80 -3.97 15.51
N VAL A 155 -6.18 -4.53 14.38
CA VAL A 155 -5.26 -5.25 13.50
C VAL A 155 -4.97 -4.48 12.21
N LEU A 156 -3.88 -4.83 11.55
CA LEU A 156 -3.52 -4.41 10.20
C LEU A 156 -3.32 -5.66 9.34
N LEU A 157 -4.08 -5.77 8.25
CA LEU A 157 -3.94 -6.80 7.23
C LEU A 157 -3.51 -6.15 5.93
N LYS A 158 -2.50 -6.68 5.26
CA LYS A 158 -1.93 -6.06 4.06
C LYS A 158 -2.30 -6.78 2.78
N ASN A 159 -2.33 -6.02 1.69
CA ASN A 159 -2.50 -6.52 0.32
C ASN A 159 -3.78 -7.35 0.09
N LEU A 160 -4.87 -7.05 0.81
CA LEU A 160 -6.16 -7.71 0.65
C LEU A 160 -6.81 -7.31 -0.68
N SER A 161 -7.29 -8.30 -1.44
CA SER A 161 -7.92 -8.05 -2.74
C SER A 161 -9.44 -8.00 -2.60
N ILE A 162 -10.08 -6.89 -2.98
CA ILE A 162 -11.53 -6.74 -2.93
C ILE A 162 -12.18 -7.45 -4.12
N THR A 163 -13.15 -8.32 -3.85
CA THR A 163 -13.72 -9.23 -4.86
C THR A 163 -15.14 -8.89 -5.27
N ASN A 164 -15.83 -8.05 -4.51
CA ASN A 164 -17.23 -7.71 -4.76
C ASN A 164 -17.61 -6.33 -4.21
N GLU A 165 -18.81 -5.88 -4.58
CA GLU A 165 -19.37 -4.59 -4.12
C GLU A 165 -19.78 -4.62 -2.64
N GLN A 166 -19.97 -5.81 -2.06
CA GLN A 166 -20.18 -6.01 -0.62
C GLN A 166 -18.89 -5.87 0.20
N LEU A 167 -17.78 -5.45 -0.42
CA LEU A 167 -16.49 -5.23 0.24
C LEU A 167 -15.96 -6.47 0.96
N THR A 168 -16.15 -7.64 0.36
CA THR A 168 -15.52 -8.87 0.82
C THR A 168 -14.16 -9.05 0.14
N THR A 169 -13.14 -9.38 0.92
CA THR A 169 -11.82 -9.69 0.39
C THR A 169 -11.75 -11.13 -0.12
N GLN A 170 -10.74 -11.46 -0.92
CA GLN A 170 -10.51 -12.82 -1.41
C GLN A 170 -10.31 -13.83 -0.28
N GLU A 171 -9.80 -13.36 0.85
CA GLU A 171 -9.57 -14.10 2.09
C GLU A 171 -10.85 -14.27 2.94
N GLY A 172 -12.00 -13.80 2.45
CA GLY A 172 -13.29 -13.94 3.12
C GLY A 172 -13.55 -12.93 4.25
N ILE A 173 -12.75 -11.86 4.32
CA ILE A 173 -12.92 -10.78 5.29
C ILE A 173 -13.98 -9.80 4.77
N VAL A 174 -14.97 -9.50 5.60
CA VAL A 174 -16.00 -8.49 5.35
C VAL A 174 -15.55 -7.16 5.95
N ILE A 175 -15.67 -6.07 5.20
CA ILE A 175 -15.39 -4.73 5.70
C ILE A 175 -16.70 -4.07 6.11
N ASN A 176 -16.84 -3.77 7.40
CA ASN A 176 -18.05 -3.14 7.94
C ASN A 176 -17.70 -1.86 8.69
N ASN A 177 -18.03 -0.69 8.13
CA ASN A 177 -17.76 0.60 8.77
C ASN A 177 -18.79 0.93 9.87
N ARG A 178 -18.90 0.08 10.90
CA ARG A 178 -19.81 0.28 12.05
C ARG A 178 -19.39 1.47 12.90
N PHE A 179 -18.09 1.72 13.03
CA PHE A 179 -17.54 2.82 13.83
C PHE A 179 -17.59 4.18 13.13
N ASN A 180 -18.37 4.30 12.05
CA ASN A 180 -18.51 5.56 11.31
C ASN A 180 -19.09 6.65 12.20
N SER A 181 -18.22 7.39 12.88
CA SER A 181 -18.58 8.50 13.75
C SER A 181 -18.58 9.80 12.96
N THR A 182 -19.43 10.76 13.33
CA THR A 182 -19.51 12.05 12.64
C THR A 182 -18.18 12.80 12.62
N ALA A 183 -17.32 12.59 13.63
CA ALA A 183 -16.02 13.26 13.76
C ALA A 183 -14.94 12.71 12.79
N SER A 184 -15.04 11.44 12.38
CA SER A 184 -14.05 10.78 11.51
C SER A 184 -14.66 10.22 10.22
N LYS A 185 -15.92 10.53 9.93
CA LYS A 185 -16.64 10.05 8.74
C LYS A 185 -15.88 10.35 7.44
N ASP A 186 -15.26 11.52 7.36
CA ASP A 186 -14.55 12.00 6.18
C ASP A 186 -13.15 11.37 6.06
N LYS A 187 -12.73 10.58 7.06
CA LYS A 187 -11.44 9.87 7.07
C LYS A 187 -11.53 8.41 6.62
N TYR A 188 -12.74 7.88 6.45
CA TYR A 188 -12.95 6.57 5.86
C TYR A 188 -13.18 6.67 4.36
N THR A 189 -12.23 6.14 3.59
CA THR A 189 -12.33 6.04 2.14
C THR A 189 -12.80 4.63 1.78
N LYS A 190 -14.04 4.52 1.27
CA LYS A 190 -14.65 3.23 0.93
C LYS A 190 -13.83 2.52 -0.17
N PRO A 191 -13.39 1.27 0.02
CA PRO A 191 -12.78 0.48 -1.05
C PRO A 191 -13.75 0.22 -2.21
N TYR A 192 -13.22 -0.19 -3.35
CA TYR A 192 -13.99 -0.53 -4.55
C TYR A 192 -13.62 -1.93 -5.08
N ASN A 193 -14.50 -2.50 -5.91
CA ASN A 193 -14.29 -3.83 -6.47
C ASN A 193 -12.99 -3.90 -7.30
N GLY A 194 -12.16 -4.92 -7.07
CA GLY A 194 -10.87 -5.08 -7.73
C GLY A 194 -9.71 -4.28 -7.14
N ALA A 195 -9.97 -3.42 -6.14
CA ALA A 195 -8.90 -2.74 -5.41
C ALA A 195 -8.07 -3.74 -4.58
N ILE A 196 -6.79 -3.42 -4.37
CA ILE A 196 -5.95 -4.04 -3.35
C ILE A 196 -5.79 -3.01 -2.24
N ILE A 197 -5.92 -3.43 -0.98
CA ILE A 197 -5.81 -2.52 0.16
C ILE A 197 -4.96 -3.10 1.29
N ASP A 198 -4.37 -2.22 2.08
CA ASP A 198 -4.07 -2.49 3.48
C ASP A 198 -5.25 -1.99 4.33
N LEU A 199 -5.66 -2.81 5.29
CA LEU A 199 -6.87 -2.60 6.07
C LEU A 199 -6.55 -2.65 7.56
N ALA A 200 -6.82 -1.55 8.26
CA ALA A 200 -6.69 -1.45 9.70
C ALA A 200 -8.06 -1.28 10.37
N GLY A 201 -8.31 -2.02 11.45
CA GLY A 201 -9.58 -1.94 12.17
C GLY A 201 -9.69 -2.94 13.32
N ILE A 202 -10.80 -2.88 14.06
CA ILE A 202 -11.08 -3.89 15.10
C ILE A 202 -11.55 -5.17 14.42
N ALA A 203 -10.89 -6.29 14.73
CA ALA A 203 -11.28 -7.60 14.26
C ALA A 203 -12.46 -8.16 15.06
N ILE A 204 -13.53 -8.49 14.36
CA ILE A 204 -14.77 -9.05 14.90
C ILE A 204 -15.09 -10.36 14.14
N PRO A 205 -15.64 -11.37 14.81
CA PRO A 205 -16.20 -12.56 14.17
C PRO A 205 -17.57 -12.26 13.57
N ASN A 206 -17.87 -12.85 12.41
CA ASN A 206 -19.17 -12.73 11.74
C ASN A 206 -19.62 -14.13 11.26
N GLY A 207 -20.06 -14.97 12.20
CA GLY A 207 -20.39 -16.36 11.93
C GLY A 207 -19.16 -17.14 11.45
N ALA A 208 -19.23 -17.76 10.27
CA ALA A 208 -18.09 -18.41 9.61
C ALA A 208 -17.17 -17.42 8.86
N LYS A 209 -17.53 -16.12 8.81
CA LYS A 209 -16.75 -15.07 8.15
C LYS A 209 -16.02 -14.22 9.18
N HIS A 210 -14.98 -13.55 8.72
CA HIS A 210 -14.24 -12.56 9.47
C HIS A 210 -14.74 -11.15 9.11
N GLU A 211 -14.82 -10.24 10.07
CA GLU A 211 -15.24 -8.85 9.85
C GLU A 211 -14.29 -7.84 10.48
N ILE A 212 -13.69 -6.97 9.66
CA ILE A 212 -12.95 -5.83 10.17
C ILE A 212 -13.87 -4.63 10.24
N ASN A 213 -13.84 -3.96 11.40
CA ASN A 213 -14.47 -2.67 11.62
C ASN A 213 -13.41 -1.55 11.52
N PRO A 214 -13.32 -0.85 10.37
CA PRO A 214 -12.30 0.16 10.11
C PRO A 214 -12.36 1.31 11.13
N MET A 215 -11.20 1.84 11.51
CA MET A 215 -11.12 2.99 12.42
C MET A 215 -9.97 3.94 12.02
N TYR A 216 -10.23 5.24 12.10
CA TYR A 216 -9.20 6.27 12.02
C TYR A 216 -8.78 6.66 13.43
N GLN A 217 -7.54 6.36 13.79
CA GLN A 217 -7.04 6.57 15.14
C GLN A 217 -5.55 6.86 15.06
N ASN A 218 -5.05 7.79 15.87
CA ASN A 218 -3.60 8.07 15.98
C ASN A 218 -2.97 8.46 14.63
N GLY A 219 -3.72 9.20 13.80
CA GLY A 219 -3.30 9.57 12.45
C GLY A 219 -3.32 8.44 11.42
N GLN A 220 -3.58 7.19 11.83
CA GLN A 220 -3.56 6.01 10.95
C GLN A 220 -4.85 5.92 10.13
N ARG A 221 -4.72 5.87 8.81
CA ARG A 221 -5.82 5.59 7.88
C ARG A 221 -6.27 4.14 8.02
N ALA A 222 -7.58 3.95 8.02
CA ALA A 222 -8.18 2.62 8.10
C ALA A 222 -8.03 1.83 6.79
N VAL A 223 -8.02 2.52 5.66
CA VAL A 223 -7.86 1.95 4.31
C VAL A 223 -6.72 2.66 3.62
N VAL A 224 -5.74 1.90 3.14
CA VAL A 224 -4.67 2.37 2.26
C VAL A 224 -4.75 1.58 0.96
N PHE A 225 -4.97 2.24 -0.17
CA PHE A 225 -5.01 1.58 -1.47
C PHE A 225 -3.60 1.16 -1.88
N VAL A 226 -3.44 -0.08 -2.28
CA VAL A 226 -2.16 -0.65 -2.71
C VAL A 226 -2.16 -0.76 -4.22
N ILE A 227 -1.19 -0.12 -4.86
CA ILE A 227 -0.96 -0.26 -6.30
C ILE A 227 0.28 -1.12 -6.50
N ASP A 228 0.06 -2.37 -6.85
CA ASP A 228 1.09 -3.40 -7.00
C ASP A 228 1.56 -3.47 -8.45
N ASP A 229 2.86 -3.23 -8.68
CA ASP A 229 3.42 -3.23 -10.02
C ASP A 229 3.42 -4.63 -10.66
N GLU A 230 3.27 -5.70 -9.87
CA GLU A 230 3.17 -7.07 -10.37
C GLU A 230 1.74 -7.46 -10.76
N LYS A 231 0.74 -6.65 -10.38
CA LYS A 231 -0.68 -6.91 -10.65
C LYS A 231 -1.26 -5.82 -11.55
N GLY A 232 -2.38 -6.11 -12.19
CA GLY A 232 -3.13 -5.09 -12.92
C GLY A 232 -3.85 -4.17 -11.95
N PHE A 233 -3.58 -2.87 -12.02
CA PHE A 233 -4.42 -1.89 -11.32
C PHE A 233 -5.82 -1.87 -11.95
N VAL A 234 -6.83 -1.99 -11.09
CA VAL A 234 -8.23 -1.78 -11.46
C VAL A 234 -8.57 -0.33 -11.14
N SER A 235 -8.99 0.43 -12.15
CA SER A 235 -9.38 1.83 -11.97
C SER A 235 -10.72 1.90 -11.22
N PRO A 236 -10.89 2.83 -10.26
CA PRO A 236 -12.19 3.06 -9.66
C PRO A 236 -13.16 3.63 -10.70
N GLN A 237 -14.47 3.51 -10.45
CA GLN A 237 -15.49 4.05 -11.35
C GLN A 237 -15.50 5.59 -11.39
N ASN A 238 -15.16 6.22 -10.25
CA ASN A 238 -15.07 7.66 -10.10
C ASN A 238 -13.81 8.00 -9.30
N ASP A 239 -13.31 9.24 -9.43
CA ASP A 239 -12.21 9.74 -8.62
C ASP A 239 -12.49 9.54 -7.13
N ILE A 240 -11.47 9.11 -6.40
CA ILE A 240 -11.48 8.98 -4.95
C ILE A 240 -10.62 10.09 -4.36
N ILE A 241 -11.26 11.00 -3.64
CA ILE A 241 -10.59 12.12 -2.96
C ILE A 241 -10.04 11.70 -1.60
N ASP A 242 -9.01 12.40 -1.13
CA ASP A 242 -8.38 12.20 0.19
C ASP A 242 -7.98 10.73 0.46
N ALA A 243 -7.48 10.04 -0.58
CA ALA A 243 -7.05 8.65 -0.49
C ALA A 243 -5.64 8.55 0.08
N ALA A 244 -5.39 7.51 0.87
CA ALA A 244 -4.04 7.04 1.16
C ALA A 244 -3.67 5.95 0.15
N VAL A 245 -2.49 6.07 -0.47
CA VAL A 245 -2.03 5.16 -1.52
C VAL A 245 -0.61 4.70 -1.22
N ARG A 246 -0.41 3.38 -1.13
CA ARG A 246 0.91 2.75 -1.08
C ARG A 246 1.25 2.16 -2.44
N LEU A 247 2.38 2.56 -3.01
CA LEU A 247 2.94 1.84 -4.15
C LEU A 247 3.68 0.61 -3.63
N LYS A 248 3.44 -0.56 -4.21
CA LYS A 248 4.31 -1.73 -3.97
C LYS A 248 5.33 -1.81 -5.10
N ARG A 249 6.38 -1.00 -4.95
CA ARG A 249 7.41 -0.77 -5.95
C ARG A 249 8.65 -0.14 -5.33
N THR A 250 9.81 -0.57 -5.82
CA THR A 250 11.11 0.05 -5.51
C THR A 250 11.66 0.72 -6.76
N LEU A 251 12.16 1.95 -6.61
CA LEU A 251 12.86 2.72 -7.64
C LEU A 251 14.31 2.92 -7.21
N SER A 252 15.20 3.19 -8.18
CA SER A 252 16.60 3.49 -7.90
C SER A 252 17.01 4.82 -8.50
N ALA A 253 17.78 5.61 -7.75
CA ALA A 253 18.40 6.82 -8.29
C ALA A 253 19.60 6.54 -9.22
N THR A 254 20.12 5.29 -9.25
CA THR A 254 21.33 4.94 -10.02
C THR A 254 21.10 4.81 -11.53
N HIS A 255 19.83 4.70 -11.96
CA HIS A 255 19.44 4.56 -13.35
C HIS A 255 18.02 5.08 -13.56
N TRP A 256 17.69 5.42 -14.80
CA TRP A 256 16.35 5.85 -15.17
C TRP A 256 15.32 4.71 -15.07
N ASN A 257 14.18 5.00 -14.46
CA ASN A 257 13.04 4.10 -14.32
C ASN A 257 11.84 4.70 -15.07
N THR A 258 11.14 3.94 -15.91
CA THR A 258 9.88 4.42 -16.47
C THR A 258 8.78 4.40 -15.39
N PHE A 259 7.98 5.45 -15.27
CA PHE A 259 7.07 5.64 -14.15
C PHE A 259 5.74 6.27 -14.61
N SER A 260 4.62 5.64 -14.26
CA SER A 260 3.28 6.18 -14.45
C SER A 260 2.33 5.59 -13.42
N ILE A 261 1.49 6.44 -12.83
CA ILE A 261 0.61 6.10 -11.71
C ILE A 261 -0.76 6.79 -11.87
N PRO A 262 -1.82 6.32 -11.20
CA PRO A 262 -3.19 6.84 -11.35
C PRO A 262 -3.54 7.98 -10.36
N PHE A 263 -2.56 8.76 -9.92
CA PHE A 263 -2.77 9.94 -9.09
C PHE A 263 -1.63 10.94 -9.33
N ASP A 264 -1.88 12.20 -8.99
CA ASP A 264 -0.87 13.25 -9.10
C ASP A 264 0.08 13.18 -7.88
N ILE A 265 1.38 13.37 -8.11
CA ILE A 265 2.36 13.63 -7.05
C ILE A 265 2.81 15.08 -7.17
N GLU A 266 2.62 15.82 -6.08
CA GLU A 266 2.99 17.23 -5.96
C GLU A 266 4.45 17.40 -5.49
N ASP A 267 4.98 18.61 -5.67
CA ASP A 267 6.39 18.98 -5.48
C ASP A 267 7.00 18.58 -4.12
N ASN A 268 6.20 18.62 -3.05
CA ASN A 268 6.66 18.30 -1.69
C ASN A 268 7.22 16.86 -1.55
N TYR A 269 6.81 15.93 -2.40
CA TYR A 269 7.32 14.55 -2.43
C TYR A 269 8.47 14.34 -3.41
N LEU A 270 8.74 15.31 -4.29
CA LEU A 270 9.63 15.16 -5.44
C LEU A 270 11.00 15.83 -5.24
N LYS A 271 11.28 16.32 -4.03
CA LYS A 271 12.57 16.93 -3.70
C LYS A 271 13.73 15.96 -3.95
N GLY A 272 14.63 16.34 -4.85
CA GLY A 272 15.81 15.54 -5.21
C GLY A 272 15.54 14.41 -6.19
N VAL A 273 14.35 14.36 -6.79
CA VAL A 273 14.00 13.42 -7.85
C VAL A 273 14.36 14.05 -9.21
N GLU A 274 15.08 13.32 -10.06
CA GLU A 274 15.22 13.72 -11.46
C GLU A 274 14.02 13.15 -12.23
N ILE A 275 13.28 14.00 -12.94
CA ILE A 275 12.09 13.61 -13.71
C ILE A 275 12.26 14.11 -15.13
N ALA A 276 11.96 13.26 -16.11
CA ALA A 276 11.86 13.68 -17.50
C ALA A 276 10.55 13.23 -18.15
N LYS A 277 10.03 14.07 -19.03
CA LYS A 277 8.79 13.86 -19.78
C LYS A 277 9.10 13.82 -21.28
N PHE A 278 8.48 12.89 -21.99
CA PHE A 278 8.60 12.86 -23.46
C PHE A 278 7.85 14.06 -24.03
N THR A 279 8.54 14.88 -24.83
CA THR A 279 7.96 16.11 -25.40
C THR A 279 7.01 15.86 -26.57
N GLY A 280 7.03 14.64 -27.13
CA GLY A 280 6.47 14.34 -28.45
C GLY A 280 7.47 14.62 -29.59
N ASN A 281 8.50 15.43 -29.37
CA ASN A 281 9.47 15.75 -30.42
C ASN A 281 10.48 14.62 -30.66
N VAL A 282 10.83 14.43 -31.93
CA VAL A 282 11.81 13.44 -32.37
C VAL A 282 12.78 14.08 -33.34
N GLU A 283 14.08 13.97 -33.08
CA GLU A 283 15.14 14.40 -33.98
C GLU A 283 15.81 13.18 -34.64
N GLY A 284 15.51 12.98 -35.92
CA GLY A 284 15.90 11.76 -36.63
C GLY A 284 15.24 10.53 -36.03
N SER A 285 15.99 9.76 -35.24
CA SER A 285 15.50 8.60 -34.48
C SER A 285 15.61 8.77 -32.96
N THR A 286 15.84 9.99 -32.50
CA THR A 286 16.08 10.30 -31.08
C THR A 286 14.85 10.96 -30.49
N MET A 287 14.21 10.30 -29.53
CA MET A 287 13.08 10.85 -28.79
C MET A 287 13.59 11.86 -27.75
N ILE A 288 13.01 13.07 -27.76
CA ILE A 288 13.47 14.17 -26.92
C ILE A 288 12.68 14.23 -25.61
N PHE A 289 13.40 14.09 -24.50
CA PHE A 289 12.86 14.21 -23.16
C PHE A 289 13.32 15.52 -22.52
N GLU A 290 12.38 16.24 -21.94
CA GLU A 290 12.66 17.47 -21.20
C GLU A 290 12.63 17.23 -19.71
N ASN A 291 13.32 18.09 -18.98
CA ASN A 291 13.30 18.10 -17.53
C ASN A 291 11.92 18.53 -17.04
N GLU A 292 11.28 17.72 -16.22
CA GLU A 292 10.10 18.10 -15.45
C GLU A 292 10.55 18.27 -14.00
N GLN A 293 10.11 19.34 -13.34
CA GLN A 293 10.75 19.69 -12.06
C GLN A 293 9.86 19.36 -10.85
N ASN A 294 8.55 19.58 -10.96
CA ASN A 294 7.75 19.77 -9.75
C ASN A 294 6.46 18.94 -9.70
N ARG A 295 6.21 18.06 -10.69
CA ARG A 295 4.95 17.32 -10.72
C ARG A 295 5.04 16.02 -11.51
N ILE A 296 4.32 15.01 -11.03
CA ILE A 296 3.97 13.83 -11.80
C ILE A 296 2.45 13.82 -11.92
N GLU A 297 1.95 13.86 -13.16
CA GLU A 297 0.53 13.85 -13.44
C GLU A 297 0.01 12.42 -13.63
N ALA A 298 -1.19 12.15 -13.14
CA ALA A 298 -1.84 10.86 -13.26
C ALA A 298 -1.96 10.42 -14.73
N GLY A 299 -1.52 9.19 -15.02
CA GLY A 299 -1.62 8.55 -16.33
C GLY A 299 -0.54 8.94 -17.31
N ILE A 300 0.18 10.03 -17.08
CA ILE A 300 1.28 10.43 -17.97
C ILE A 300 2.50 9.54 -17.73
N PRO A 301 3.17 9.05 -18.79
CA PRO A 301 4.44 8.34 -18.65
C PRO A 301 5.61 9.31 -18.47
N TYR A 302 6.39 9.06 -17.41
CA TYR A 302 7.63 9.76 -17.10
C TYR A 302 8.81 8.78 -17.07
N ILE A 303 10.01 9.32 -17.03
CA ILE A 303 11.22 8.61 -16.58
C ILE A 303 11.76 9.32 -15.34
N VAL A 304 12.14 8.55 -14.33
CA VAL A 304 12.56 9.07 -13.02
C VAL A 304 13.82 8.39 -12.50
N LYS A 305 14.68 9.15 -11.82
CA LYS A 305 15.65 8.62 -10.86
C LYS A 305 15.19 9.01 -9.47
N TRP A 306 14.79 8.02 -8.70
CA TRP A 306 14.26 8.19 -7.36
C TRP A 306 14.71 7.01 -6.52
N ASP A 307 15.36 7.25 -5.37
CA ASP A 307 15.68 6.22 -4.41
C ASP A 307 14.56 6.09 -3.39
N ILE A 308 13.62 5.18 -3.65
CA ILE A 308 12.44 4.99 -2.79
C ILE A 308 11.92 3.56 -2.85
N GLU A 309 11.50 3.05 -1.69
CA GLU A 309 10.95 1.71 -1.53
C GLU A 309 9.54 1.77 -0.93
N ASN A 310 8.59 1.17 -1.64
CA ASN A 310 7.20 1.02 -1.24
C ASN A 310 6.54 2.29 -0.63
N PRO A 311 6.65 3.46 -1.30
CA PRO A 311 6.21 4.72 -0.71
C PRO A 311 4.70 4.77 -0.45
N THR A 312 4.32 5.52 0.59
CA THR A 312 2.93 5.84 0.90
C THR A 312 2.69 7.33 0.74
N PHE A 313 1.61 7.68 0.03
CA PHE A 313 1.17 9.04 -0.21
C PHE A 313 -0.19 9.24 0.46
N GLU A 314 -0.35 10.34 1.16
CA GLU A 314 -1.57 10.66 1.92
C GLU A 314 -2.35 11.79 1.26
N GLY A 315 -3.67 11.72 1.34
CA GLY A 315 -4.55 12.79 0.87
C GLY A 315 -4.55 13.01 -0.64
N VAL A 316 -4.12 12.01 -1.43
CA VAL A 316 -4.08 12.12 -2.88
C VAL A 316 -5.47 11.94 -3.49
N LYS A 317 -5.65 12.47 -4.70
CA LYS A 317 -6.81 12.14 -5.54
C LYS A 317 -6.46 10.94 -6.42
N LEU A 318 -6.94 9.76 -6.04
CA LEU A 318 -6.83 8.55 -6.86
C LEU A 318 -7.82 8.67 -8.02
N LYS A 319 -7.31 8.81 -9.25
CA LYS A 319 -8.12 9.15 -10.43
C LYS A 319 -8.69 7.91 -11.11
N ALA A 320 -9.93 8.03 -11.57
CA ALA A 320 -10.55 7.10 -12.51
C ALA A 320 -10.06 7.35 -13.94
N THR A 321 -8.75 7.29 -14.15
CA THR A 321 -8.10 7.57 -15.45
C THR A 321 -7.43 6.33 -16.00
N GLU A 322 -7.25 6.30 -17.32
CA GLU A 322 -6.41 5.32 -17.99
C GLU A 322 -4.96 5.80 -18.08
N ALA A 323 -4.06 4.85 -18.25
CA ALA A 323 -2.66 5.12 -18.59
C ALA A 323 -2.58 5.71 -20.01
N GLN A 324 -1.78 6.75 -20.19
CA GLN A 324 -1.74 7.53 -21.43
C GLN A 324 -0.60 7.10 -22.36
N THR A 325 -0.74 7.50 -23.63
CA THR A 325 0.33 7.40 -24.63
C THR A 325 0.66 8.78 -25.14
N ILE A 326 1.92 9.18 -25.01
CA ILE A 326 2.44 10.40 -25.63
C ILE A 326 3.05 10.03 -26.98
N LYS A 327 2.70 10.77 -28.04
CA LYS A 327 3.08 10.46 -29.42
C LYS A 327 3.85 11.61 -30.04
N SER A 328 4.71 11.29 -30.99
CA SER A 328 5.20 12.27 -31.97
C SER A 328 4.09 12.72 -32.91
N ASP A 329 4.31 13.86 -33.57
CA ASP A 329 3.35 14.45 -34.52
C ASP A 329 2.95 13.48 -35.64
N ASP A 330 3.91 12.66 -36.10
CA ASP A 330 3.69 11.62 -37.11
C ASP A 330 3.14 10.30 -36.53
N GLY A 331 3.02 10.20 -35.21
CA GLY A 331 2.55 9.02 -34.48
C GLY A 331 3.49 7.81 -34.51
N GLN A 332 4.67 7.90 -35.13
CA GLN A 332 5.59 6.77 -35.29
C GLN A 332 6.36 6.43 -34.01
N PHE A 333 6.61 7.44 -33.16
CA PHE A 333 7.30 7.30 -31.89
C PHE A 333 6.31 7.55 -30.77
N CYS A 334 6.10 6.56 -29.91
CA CYS A 334 5.21 6.68 -28.77
C CYS A 334 5.93 6.30 -27.48
N PHE A 335 5.59 6.99 -26.39
CA PHE A 335 5.89 6.56 -25.03
C PHE A 335 4.57 6.16 -24.36
N VAL A 336 4.44 4.86 -24.06
CA VAL A 336 3.17 4.20 -23.72
C VAL A 336 3.20 3.77 -22.27
N ALA A 337 2.42 4.43 -21.41
CA ALA A 337 2.22 4.01 -20.03
C ALA A 337 1.37 2.73 -19.94
N THR A 338 1.57 1.96 -18.88
CA THR A 338 0.70 0.83 -18.53
C THR A 338 0.54 0.70 -17.03
N TYR A 339 -0.68 0.43 -16.59
CA TYR A 339 -0.98 0.12 -15.19
C TYR A 339 -1.06 -1.39 -14.90
N LYS A 340 -0.72 -2.23 -15.87
CA LYS A 340 -0.76 -3.69 -15.72
C LYS A 340 0.44 -4.37 -16.38
N PRO A 341 0.78 -5.60 -15.95
CA PRO A 341 1.75 -6.41 -16.66
C PRO A 341 1.40 -6.51 -18.15
N THR A 342 2.35 -6.14 -19.01
CA THR A 342 2.17 -6.00 -20.46
C THR A 342 3.26 -6.80 -21.18
N LYS A 343 2.84 -7.73 -22.04
CA LYS A 343 3.75 -8.52 -22.87
C LYS A 343 4.13 -7.70 -24.10
N LEU A 344 5.42 -7.39 -24.24
CA LEU A 344 5.92 -6.61 -25.37
C LEU A 344 6.04 -7.45 -26.65
N ALA A 345 5.84 -6.82 -27.80
CA ALA A 345 5.89 -7.43 -29.12
C ALA A 345 7.32 -7.81 -29.55
N LEU A 346 7.47 -9.00 -30.14
CA LEU A 346 8.76 -9.55 -30.60
C LEU A 346 9.24 -9.02 -31.96
N ASN A 347 8.39 -8.26 -32.65
CA ASN A 347 8.63 -7.73 -34.00
C ASN A 347 9.55 -6.50 -34.03
N LYS A 348 10.24 -6.21 -32.92
CA LYS A 348 11.05 -5.01 -32.74
C LYS A 348 10.25 -3.72 -32.93
N THR A 349 8.95 -3.64 -32.68
CA THR A 349 8.27 -2.33 -32.62
C THR A 349 8.17 -1.77 -31.21
N GLU A 350 8.30 -2.62 -30.19
CA GLU A 350 8.19 -2.23 -28.78
C GLU A 350 9.55 -2.34 -28.08
N ARG A 351 9.90 -1.35 -27.25
CA ARG A 351 11.18 -1.27 -26.52
C ARG A 351 10.97 -1.01 -25.05
N PHE A 352 11.87 -1.52 -24.23
CA PHE A 352 11.99 -1.16 -22.82
C PHE A 352 13.32 -0.44 -22.55
N LEU A 353 13.32 0.41 -21.54
CA LEU A 353 14.51 1.09 -21.04
C LEU A 353 15.29 0.16 -20.13
N ALA A 354 16.56 -0.12 -20.46
CA ALA A 354 17.46 -0.85 -19.58
C ALA A 354 18.23 0.10 -18.64
N LYS A 355 18.84 -0.48 -17.60
CA LYS A 355 19.59 0.26 -16.57
C LYS A 355 20.75 1.09 -17.12
N ASN A 356 21.30 0.71 -18.28
CA ASN A 356 22.37 1.44 -18.96
C ASN A 356 21.86 2.61 -19.83
N GLY A 357 20.57 2.94 -19.79
CA GLY A 357 19.96 4.02 -20.57
C GLY A 357 19.59 3.64 -22.01
N ASN A 358 19.96 2.44 -22.48
CA ASN A 358 19.66 2.00 -23.85
C ASN A 358 18.25 1.40 -23.96
N LEU A 359 17.70 1.50 -25.18
CA LEU A 359 16.44 0.87 -25.57
C LEU A 359 16.69 -0.54 -26.11
N TYR A 360 16.09 -1.54 -25.48
CA TYR A 360 16.14 -2.94 -25.92
C TYR A 360 14.75 -3.44 -26.29
N TYR A 361 14.69 -4.49 -27.09
CA TYR A 361 13.46 -5.19 -27.46
C TYR A 361 13.52 -6.66 -27.03
N PRO A 362 12.36 -7.27 -26.76
CA PRO A 362 12.29 -8.70 -26.47
C PRO A 362 12.73 -9.54 -27.68
N SER A 363 13.57 -10.56 -27.46
CA SER A 363 14.16 -11.39 -28.51
C SER A 363 13.55 -12.79 -28.65
N SER A 364 12.82 -13.29 -27.64
CA SER A 364 12.17 -14.61 -27.65
C SER A 364 10.98 -14.65 -26.72
N SER A 365 9.93 -15.42 -26.99
CA SER A 365 8.71 -15.50 -26.17
C SER A 365 8.91 -15.94 -24.72
N ASP A 366 9.98 -16.67 -24.46
CA ASP A 366 10.19 -17.42 -23.21
C ASP A 366 10.94 -16.60 -22.16
N ASN A 367 11.38 -15.40 -22.52
CA ASN A 367 12.08 -14.52 -21.61
C ASN A 367 11.07 -13.75 -20.73
N LYS A 368 11.04 -14.04 -19.42
CA LYS A 368 10.27 -13.25 -18.44
C LYS A 368 10.61 -11.75 -18.48
N ALA A 369 11.77 -11.36 -19.03
CA ALA A 369 12.13 -9.97 -19.29
C ALA A 369 11.18 -9.24 -20.26
N ASN A 370 10.39 -9.96 -21.05
CA ASN A 370 9.43 -9.37 -22.00
C ASN A 370 8.11 -8.95 -21.36
N LEU A 371 7.86 -9.40 -20.12
CA LEU A 371 6.71 -8.99 -19.36
C LEU A 371 7.08 -7.72 -18.59
N LEU A 372 6.79 -6.58 -19.19
CA LEU A 372 6.91 -5.30 -18.50
C LEU A 372 5.86 -5.30 -17.38
N LYS A 373 6.27 -5.17 -16.11
CA LYS A 373 5.28 -5.05 -15.03
C LYS A 373 4.53 -3.71 -15.10
N GLY A 374 3.43 -3.59 -14.37
CA GLY A 374 2.60 -2.38 -14.32
C GLY A 374 3.36 -1.16 -13.78
N LEU A 375 2.66 -0.02 -13.83
CA LEU A 375 3.14 1.32 -13.45
C LEU A 375 4.36 1.81 -14.24
N ARG A 376 4.70 1.13 -15.33
CA ARG A 376 5.84 1.43 -16.19
C ARG A 376 5.35 1.99 -17.51
N ALA A 377 6.31 2.39 -18.34
CA ALA A 377 6.08 2.71 -19.72
C ALA A 377 7.09 2.00 -20.63
N PHE A 378 6.68 1.80 -21.88
CA PHE A 378 7.52 1.26 -22.96
C PHE A 378 7.43 2.18 -24.18
N TYR A 379 8.32 1.97 -25.14
CA TYR A 379 8.41 2.79 -26.33
C TYR A 379 7.87 2.01 -27.52
N ARG A 380 7.09 2.66 -28.37
CA ARG A 380 6.72 2.13 -29.69
C ARG A 380 7.46 2.93 -30.76
N VAL A 381 8.21 2.25 -31.61
CA VAL A 381 9.06 2.85 -32.64
C VAL A 381 9.06 1.98 -33.91
N PRO A 382 9.43 2.51 -35.09
CA PRO A 382 9.58 1.69 -36.29
C PRO A 382 10.65 0.59 -36.12
N ALA A 383 10.40 -0.60 -36.67
CA ALA A 383 11.20 -1.80 -36.40
C ALA A 383 12.65 -1.73 -36.89
N THR A 384 12.90 -0.96 -37.96
CA THR A 384 14.21 -0.80 -38.60
C THR A 384 15.03 0.34 -37.99
N THR A 385 14.49 1.07 -37.02
CA THR A 385 15.10 2.27 -36.46
C THR A 385 16.00 1.97 -35.26
N GLY A 386 17.22 2.51 -35.27
CA GLY A 386 18.10 2.57 -34.11
C GLY A 386 17.66 3.65 -33.12
N ALA A 387 16.46 3.50 -32.54
CA ALA A 387 15.84 4.51 -31.70
C ALA A 387 16.69 4.80 -30.45
N LYS A 388 16.84 6.09 -30.12
CA LYS A 388 17.59 6.58 -28.96
C LYS A 388 16.73 7.52 -28.14
N ILE A 389 17.16 7.76 -26.91
CA ILE A 389 16.59 8.78 -26.04
C ILE A 389 17.67 9.84 -25.83
N ALA A 390 17.30 11.12 -25.94
CA ALA A 390 18.11 12.22 -25.45
C ALA A 390 17.51 12.69 -24.13
N PHE A 391 18.29 12.57 -23.06
CA PHE A 391 17.96 13.18 -21.78
C PHE A 391 18.39 14.65 -21.79
N PHE A 392 17.63 15.50 -21.10
CA PHE A 392 18.02 16.90 -20.90
C PHE A 392 19.42 16.98 -20.24
N GLY A 393 20.25 17.91 -20.69
CA GLY A 393 21.60 18.12 -20.15
C GLY A 393 22.68 17.13 -20.63
N GLU A 394 22.32 16.04 -21.31
CA GLU A 394 23.29 15.17 -21.98
C GLU A 394 23.54 15.66 -23.41
N THR A 395 24.71 16.21 -23.68
CA THR A 395 25.17 16.33 -25.07
C THR A 395 25.29 14.93 -25.63
N THR A 396 24.56 14.58 -26.70
CA THR A 396 24.76 13.32 -27.41
C THR A 396 26.19 13.30 -27.95
N GLY A 397 27.11 12.71 -27.19
CA GLY A 397 28.48 12.53 -27.61
C GLY A 397 28.48 11.78 -28.93
N ILE A 398 29.19 12.33 -29.92
CA ILE A 398 29.45 11.63 -31.18
C ILE A 398 30.31 10.41 -30.80
N ASN A 399 29.70 9.23 -30.71
CA ASN A 399 30.44 8.00 -30.51
C ASN A 399 31.41 7.84 -31.69
N ASN A 400 32.68 7.61 -31.35
CA ASN A 400 33.77 7.51 -32.31
C ASN A 400 33.49 6.51 -33.43
N ARG A 401 33.99 6.91 -34.59
CA ARG A 401 33.80 6.43 -35.96
C ARG A 401 34.23 4.97 -36.18
N GLU A 402 33.53 4.30 -37.10
CA GLU A 402 34.00 3.11 -37.82
C GLU A 402 35.40 3.35 -38.38
N VAL A 403 36.32 2.44 -38.07
CA VAL A 403 37.66 2.42 -38.65
C VAL A 403 37.51 1.98 -40.11
N PHE A 404 37.56 2.93 -41.06
CA PHE A 404 37.68 2.60 -42.47
C PHE A 404 39.10 2.09 -42.74
N SER A 405 39.20 0.82 -43.14
CA SER A 405 40.45 0.08 -43.36
C SER A 405 40.98 0.15 -44.80
N THR A 406 40.58 1.14 -45.61
CA THR A 406 41.07 1.25 -47.00
C THR A 406 41.56 2.66 -47.37
N PRO A 407 42.74 2.78 -48.02
CA PRO A 407 43.33 4.05 -48.38
C PRO A 407 42.74 4.56 -49.70
N THR A 408 41.66 5.33 -49.63
CA THR A 408 41.28 6.24 -50.71
C THR A 408 41.82 7.63 -50.41
N GLN A 409 42.22 8.38 -51.44
CA GLN A 409 42.79 9.72 -51.30
C GLN A 409 41.80 10.64 -50.56
N ASN A 410 42.18 11.07 -49.35
CA ASN A 410 41.26 11.75 -48.43
C ASN A 410 41.54 13.24 -48.42
N LYS A 411 40.70 14.06 -49.06
CA LYS A 411 40.76 15.52 -48.83
C LYS A 411 40.42 15.79 -47.36
N VAL A 412 41.38 16.35 -46.62
CA VAL A 412 41.25 16.72 -45.21
C VAL A 412 41.02 18.22 -45.10
N TYR A 413 40.14 18.63 -44.21
CA TYR A 413 39.88 20.04 -43.88
C TYR A 413 39.96 20.25 -42.37
N ASN A 414 40.33 21.44 -41.92
CA ASN A 414 40.16 21.81 -40.51
C ASN A 414 38.74 22.32 -40.25
N LEU A 415 38.42 22.67 -39.00
CA LEU A 415 37.09 23.14 -38.60
C LEU A 415 36.66 24.46 -39.26
N ASN A 416 37.61 25.24 -39.78
CA ASN A 416 37.33 26.47 -40.53
C ASN A 416 37.12 26.22 -42.03
N GLY A 417 37.05 24.94 -42.45
CA GLY A 417 36.90 24.57 -43.86
C GLY A 417 38.17 24.76 -44.70
N GLN A 418 39.32 25.02 -44.08
CA GLN A 418 40.59 25.15 -44.81
C GLN A 418 41.11 23.77 -45.17
N TYR A 419 41.52 23.60 -46.43
CA TYR A 419 42.08 22.36 -46.94
C TYR A 419 43.47 22.08 -46.36
N MET A 420 43.63 20.92 -45.74
CA MET A 420 44.82 20.46 -45.00
C MET A 420 45.66 19.42 -45.75
N GLY A 421 45.21 18.96 -46.93
CA GLY A 421 45.93 17.98 -47.76
C GLY A 421 45.14 16.69 -48.02
N ASN A 422 45.82 15.68 -48.56
CA ASN A 422 45.22 14.40 -48.98
C ASN A 422 45.47 13.24 -48.00
N SER A 423 46.04 13.52 -46.82
CA SER A 423 46.42 12.51 -45.83
C SER A 423 46.24 13.06 -44.41
N ILE A 424 45.97 12.14 -43.48
CA ILE A 424 45.92 12.44 -42.05
C ILE A 424 47.29 12.30 -41.37
N ASN A 425 48.28 11.74 -42.07
CA ASN A 425 49.62 11.52 -41.53
C ASN A 425 50.33 12.87 -41.35
N ASN A 426 50.91 13.09 -40.18
CA ASN A 426 51.65 14.30 -39.79
C ASN A 426 50.81 15.58 -39.62
N LEU A 427 49.49 15.46 -39.44
CA LEU A 427 48.67 16.60 -38.99
C LEU A 427 48.92 16.89 -37.50
N PRO A 428 48.94 18.16 -37.07
CA PRO A 428 48.95 18.52 -35.65
C PRO A 428 47.76 17.90 -34.91
N LYS A 429 47.92 17.64 -33.60
CA LYS A 429 46.83 17.17 -32.75
C LYS A 429 45.63 18.13 -32.84
N GLY A 430 44.44 17.59 -33.08
CA GLY A 430 43.26 18.42 -33.31
C GLY A 430 42.12 17.70 -34.03
N ILE A 431 41.07 18.45 -34.33
CA ILE A 431 39.85 17.95 -34.98
C ILE A 431 39.85 18.35 -36.47
N TYR A 432 39.58 17.37 -37.33
CA TYR A 432 39.57 17.51 -38.78
C TYR A 432 38.32 16.92 -39.40
N ILE A 433 38.02 17.29 -40.65
CA ILE A 433 36.99 16.69 -41.48
C ILE A 433 37.66 15.98 -42.65
N ALA A 434 37.44 14.67 -42.80
CA ALA A 434 37.83 13.93 -44.00
C ALA A 434 36.71 12.98 -44.43
N ASN A 435 36.41 12.99 -45.73
CA ASN A 435 35.27 12.29 -46.35
C ASN A 435 33.93 12.61 -45.69
N GLY A 436 33.70 13.87 -45.29
CA GLY A 436 32.43 14.30 -44.69
C GLY A 436 32.24 13.92 -43.22
N HIS A 437 33.26 13.39 -42.55
CA HIS A 437 33.19 12.98 -41.15
C HIS A 437 34.26 13.65 -40.30
N LYS A 438 33.95 13.90 -39.02
CA LYS A 438 34.89 14.41 -38.02
C LYS A 438 35.90 13.32 -37.62
N LEU A 439 37.16 13.73 -37.44
CA LEU A 439 38.31 12.92 -37.04
C LEU A 439 39.06 13.65 -35.93
N ILE A 440 39.64 12.89 -34.99
CA ILE A 440 40.52 13.42 -33.96
C ILE A 440 41.91 12.82 -34.17
N ILE A 441 42.92 13.67 -34.33
CA ILE A 441 44.33 13.29 -34.34
C ILE A 441 44.89 13.58 -32.94
N ASN A 442 45.40 12.55 -32.27
CA ASN A 442 45.81 12.57 -30.87
C ASN A 442 47.31 12.70 -30.64
#